data_AF-Q66K64-F1
#
_entry.id   AF-Q66K64-F1
#
_cell.length_a   1.000
_cell.length_b   1.000
_cell.length_c   1.000
_cell.angle_alpha   90.00
_cell.angle_beta   90.00
_cell.angle_gamma   90.00
#
_symmetry.space_group_name_H-M   'P 1'
#
loop_
_entity.id
_entity.type
_entity.pdbx_description
1 polymer ?
#
loop_
_entity_poly.entity_id
_entity_poly.type
_entity_poly.pdbx_seq_one_letter_code
_entity_poly.pdbx_strand_id
1 'polypeptide(L)'
;MAPSSKSERNSGAGSGGGGPGGAGGKRAAGRRREHVLKQLERVKISGQLSPRLFRKLPPRVCVSLKNIVDEDFLYAGHIFLGFSKCGRYVLSYTSSSGDDDFSFYIYHLYWWEFNVHSKLKLVRQVRLFQDEEIYSDLYLTVCEWPSDASKVIVFGFNTRSANGMLMNMMMMSDENHRDIYVSTVAVPPPGRCAACQDASRAHPGDPNAQCLRHGFMLHTKYQVVYPFPTFQPAFQLKKDQVVLLNTSYSLVACAVSVHSAGDRSFCQILYDHSTCPLAPASPPEPQSPELPPALPSFCPEAAPARSSGSPEPSPAIAKAKEFVADIFRRAKEAKGGVPEEARPALCPGPSGSRCRAHSEPLALCGETAPRDSPPASEAPASEPGYVNYTKLYYVLESGEGTEPEDELEDDKISLPFVVTDLRGRNLRPMRERTAVQGQYLTVEQLTLDFEYVINEVIRHDATWGHQFCSFSDYDIVILEVCPETNQVLINIGLLLLAFPSPTEEGQLRPKTYHTSLKVAWDLNTGIFETVSVGDLTEVKGQTSGSVWSSYRKSCVDMVMKWLVPESSGRYVNRMTNEALHKGCSLKVLADSERYTWIVL
;
A
#
# COMPACT_ATOMS: atom_id res chain seq x y z
N MET A 1 5.87 8.60 -10.53
CA MET A 1 5.67 10.02 -10.92
C MET A 1 4.19 10.33 -10.85
N ALA A 2 3.69 10.93 -9.76
CA ALA A 2 2.42 11.64 -9.80
C ALA A 2 2.69 13.06 -10.32
N PRO A 3 1.87 13.63 -11.22
CA PRO A 3 2.12 14.95 -11.74
C PRO A 3 1.91 15.97 -10.62
N SER A 4 3.00 16.59 -10.18
CA SER A 4 2.95 17.84 -9.41
C SER A 4 2.10 18.83 -10.18
N SER A 5 1.07 19.37 -9.53
CA SER A 5 0.20 20.40 -10.06
C SER A 5 1.02 21.58 -10.56
N LYS A 6 1.20 21.67 -11.89
CA LYS A 6 1.68 22.86 -12.58
C LYS A 6 0.57 23.92 -12.53
N SER A 7 0.58 24.72 -11.48
CA SER A 7 -0.07 26.04 -11.49
C SER A 7 0.93 27.05 -10.95
N GLU A 8 1.88 27.47 -11.79
CA GLU A 8 2.65 28.73 -11.65
C GLU A 8 3.77 28.74 -12.70
N ARG A 9 3.52 29.40 -13.85
CA ARG A 9 4.50 30.09 -14.72
C ARG A 9 3.78 30.53 -15.99
N ASN A 10 3.30 31.77 -16.01
CA ASN A 10 3.27 32.58 -17.24
C ASN A 10 3.07 34.05 -16.89
N SER A 11 4.19 34.71 -16.61
CA SER A 11 4.35 36.16 -16.65
C SER A 11 5.81 36.43 -17.05
N GLY A 12 6.03 36.47 -18.36
CA GLY A 12 7.33 36.73 -18.97
C GLY A 12 7.12 37.15 -20.41
N ALA A 13 7.25 38.45 -20.65
CA ALA A 13 7.08 39.10 -21.93
C ALA A 13 8.09 38.59 -22.98
N GLY A 14 7.61 38.42 -24.22
CA GLY A 14 8.45 38.07 -25.37
C GLY A 14 7.70 38.39 -26.67
N SER A 15 8.24 39.35 -27.40
CA SER A 15 7.69 40.02 -28.58
C SER A 15 7.76 39.18 -29.86
N GLY A 16 6.80 39.39 -30.76
CA GLY A 16 7.02 39.34 -32.22
C GLY A 16 6.50 38.12 -32.98
N GLY A 17 5.58 38.35 -33.93
CA GLY A 17 5.29 37.41 -35.02
C GLY A 17 3.81 37.31 -35.38
N GLY A 18 3.32 38.23 -36.20
CA GLY A 18 1.93 38.27 -36.67
C GLY A 18 1.61 37.29 -37.81
N GLY A 19 0.34 36.86 -37.85
CA GLY A 19 -0.28 36.14 -38.97
C GLY A 19 -1.79 36.04 -38.73
N PRO A 20 -2.67 36.50 -39.64
CA PRO A 20 -4.08 36.75 -39.34
C PRO A 20 -4.98 35.57 -39.74
N GLY A 21 -6.06 35.35 -38.99
CA GLY A 21 -7.18 34.54 -39.46
C GLY A 21 -7.83 33.70 -38.38
N GLY A 22 -9.14 33.88 -38.18
CA GLY A 22 -9.97 32.89 -37.46
C GLY A 22 -10.83 33.45 -36.33
N ALA A 23 -11.91 34.13 -36.72
CA ALA A 23 -13.23 34.13 -36.09
C ALA A 23 -13.36 33.84 -34.57
N GLY A 24 -13.72 34.89 -33.82
CA GLY A 24 -14.94 34.83 -32.99
C GLY A 24 -14.92 33.97 -31.71
N GLY A 25 -13.82 33.91 -30.98
CA GLY A 25 -13.81 33.34 -29.63
C GLY A 25 -14.40 34.30 -28.59
N LYS A 26 -15.67 34.09 -28.22
CA LYS A 26 -16.35 34.78 -27.11
C LYS A 26 -15.45 34.80 -25.87
N ARG A 27 -15.04 36.00 -25.43
CA ARG A 27 -14.43 36.23 -24.12
C ARG A 27 -15.31 35.54 -23.07
N ALA A 28 -14.80 34.49 -22.44
CA ALA A 28 -15.44 33.87 -21.30
C ALA A 28 -15.65 34.95 -20.24
N ALA A 29 -16.90 35.39 -20.09
CA ALA A 29 -17.31 36.34 -19.07
C ALA A 29 -16.76 35.83 -17.73
N GLY A 30 -15.86 36.61 -17.12
CA GLY A 30 -15.23 36.25 -15.86
C GLY A 30 -16.29 35.83 -14.86
N ARG A 31 -16.32 34.55 -14.49
CA ARG A 31 -17.24 34.01 -13.49
C ARG A 31 -17.13 34.88 -12.26
N ARG A 32 -18.13 35.75 -12.04
CA ARG A 32 -18.20 36.68 -10.91
C ARG A 32 -18.02 35.86 -9.64
N ARG A 33 -16.91 36.06 -8.94
CA ARG A 33 -16.62 35.40 -7.66
C ARG A 33 -17.73 35.80 -6.70
N GLU A 34 -18.41 34.81 -6.15
CA GLU A 34 -19.50 35.06 -5.23
C GLU A 34 -18.98 35.60 -3.90
N HIS A 35 -19.65 36.60 -3.35
CA HIS A 35 -19.30 37.20 -2.08
C HIS A 35 -19.59 36.22 -0.93
N VAL A 36 -18.69 36.13 0.06
CA VAL A 36 -18.83 35.17 1.18
C VAL A 36 -20.17 35.29 1.92
N LEU A 37 -20.67 36.52 2.12
CA LEU A 37 -21.96 36.74 2.77
C LEU A 37 -23.13 36.13 2.00
N LYS A 38 -23.11 36.20 0.66
CA LYS A 38 -24.15 35.59 -0.18
C LYS A 38 -24.15 34.07 -0.09
N GLN A 39 -22.96 33.46 0.01
CA GLN A 39 -22.86 32.02 0.25
C GLN A 39 -23.40 31.64 1.63
N LEU A 40 -23.10 32.40 2.67
CA LEU A 40 -23.62 32.16 4.03
C LEU A 40 -25.14 32.35 4.11
N GLU A 41 -25.70 33.36 3.45
CA GLU A 41 -27.15 33.53 3.32
C GLU A 41 -27.79 32.31 2.64
N ARG A 42 -27.19 31.81 1.55
CA ARG A 42 -27.64 30.58 0.88
C ARG A 42 -27.61 29.38 1.81
N VAL A 43 -26.55 29.20 2.60
CA VAL A 43 -26.44 28.09 3.56
C VAL A 43 -27.60 28.09 4.54
N LYS A 44 -27.98 29.27 5.08
CA LYS A 44 -29.09 29.39 6.04
C LYS A 44 -30.43 28.93 5.47
N ILE A 45 -30.68 29.18 4.19
CA ILE A 45 -31.95 28.81 3.53
C ILE A 45 -31.93 27.40 2.93
N SER A 46 -30.76 26.89 2.51
CA SER A 46 -30.65 25.58 1.85
C SER A 46 -30.32 24.43 2.81
N GLY A 47 -29.77 24.74 4.00
CA GLY A 47 -29.19 23.75 4.90
C GLY A 47 -27.92 23.06 4.38
N GLN A 48 -27.40 23.47 3.21
CA GLN A 48 -26.24 22.84 2.58
C GLN A 48 -24.96 23.57 2.94
N LEU A 49 -24.26 23.08 3.97
CA LEU A 49 -22.91 23.53 4.34
C LEU A 49 -21.89 22.43 3.99
N SER A 50 -21.00 22.72 3.05
CA SER A 50 -19.93 21.79 2.65
C SER A 50 -18.68 22.58 2.24
N PRO A 51 -17.46 22.13 2.62
CA PRO A 51 -16.22 22.74 2.13
C PRO A 51 -16.18 22.83 0.59
N ARG A 52 -16.75 21.85 -0.14
CA ARG A 52 -16.77 21.90 -1.61
C ARG A 52 -17.47 23.16 -2.17
N LEU A 53 -18.45 23.72 -1.46
CA LEU A 53 -19.14 24.97 -1.84
C LEU A 53 -18.24 26.21 -1.70
N PHE A 54 -17.35 26.21 -0.72
CA PHE A 54 -16.49 27.34 -0.37
C PHE A 54 -15.13 27.30 -1.12
N ARG A 55 -14.86 26.26 -1.93
CA ARG A 55 -13.56 26.04 -2.62
C ARG A 55 -13.05 27.22 -3.47
N LYS A 56 -13.93 28.08 -3.98
CA LYS A 56 -13.56 29.27 -4.79
C LYS A 56 -13.27 30.53 -3.95
N LEU A 57 -13.49 30.46 -2.64
CA LEU A 57 -13.21 31.55 -1.72
C LEU A 57 -11.71 31.57 -1.37
N PRO A 58 -11.18 32.74 -0.94
CA PRO A 58 -9.78 32.82 -0.54
C PRO A 58 -9.62 32.08 0.80
N PRO A 59 -8.38 31.80 1.22
CA PRO A 59 -8.15 31.40 2.61
C PRO A 59 -8.85 32.37 3.56
N ARG A 60 -9.43 31.82 4.62
CA ARG A 60 -10.10 32.60 5.66
C ARG A 60 -9.09 33.25 6.59
N VAL A 61 -7.95 32.59 6.80
CA VAL A 61 -6.85 33.07 7.63
C VAL A 61 -5.53 32.75 6.94
N CYS A 62 -4.62 33.73 6.92
CA CYS A 62 -3.24 33.55 6.51
C CYS A 62 -2.33 33.99 7.66
N VAL A 63 -1.37 33.15 8.03
CA VAL A 63 -0.41 33.45 9.10
C VAL A 63 0.99 33.25 8.56
N SER A 64 1.91 34.16 8.86
CA SER A 64 3.33 33.98 8.49
C SER A 64 3.99 33.01 9.46
N LEU A 65 4.79 32.07 8.94
CA LEU A 65 5.54 31.11 9.75
C LEU A 65 6.40 31.82 10.81
N LYS A 66 7.08 32.91 10.42
CA LYS A 66 7.89 33.74 11.32
C LYS A 66 7.13 34.25 12.54
N ASN A 67 5.82 34.50 12.41
CA ASN A 67 5.02 35.02 13.51
C ASN A 67 4.64 33.94 14.52
N ILE A 68 4.54 32.68 14.09
CA ILE A 68 4.07 31.56 14.93
C ILE A 68 5.19 30.61 15.36
N VAL A 69 6.39 30.66 14.78
CA VAL A 69 7.52 29.84 15.24
C VAL A 69 8.40 30.68 16.19
N ASP A 70 9.00 30.05 17.19
CA ASP A 70 10.01 30.70 18.02
C ASP A 70 11.35 30.73 17.28
N GLU A 71 12.10 31.82 17.43
CA GLU A 71 13.34 32.07 16.67
C GLU A 71 14.36 30.93 16.84
N ASP A 72 14.46 30.33 18.03
CA ASP A 72 15.36 29.21 18.31
C ASP A 72 15.14 28.02 17.35
N PHE A 73 13.88 27.70 17.02
CA PHE A 73 13.56 26.62 16.08
C PHE A 73 13.76 27.02 14.62
N LEU A 74 13.66 28.31 14.29
CA LEU A 74 13.98 28.80 12.94
C LEU A 74 15.47 28.62 12.65
N TYR A 75 16.35 28.86 13.64
CA TYR A 75 17.79 28.66 13.50
C TYR A 75 18.23 27.19 13.61
N ALA A 76 17.41 26.32 14.19
CA ALA A 76 17.71 24.89 14.31
C ALA A 76 17.50 24.06 13.02
N GLY A 77 17.25 24.70 11.87
CA GLY A 77 17.18 24.02 10.58
C GLY A 77 15.88 23.24 10.31
N HIS A 78 14.77 23.66 10.92
CA HIS A 78 13.47 23.02 10.71
C HIS A 78 12.93 23.22 9.30
N ILE A 79 12.54 22.11 8.66
CA ILE A 79 11.89 22.09 7.35
C ILE A 79 10.43 21.70 7.55
N PHE A 80 9.53 22.68 7.48
CA PHE A 80 8.10 22.45 7.65
C PHE A 80 7.48 21.75 6.43
N LEU A 81 6.68 20.72 6.69
CA LEU A 81 6.15 19.79 5.69
C LEU A 81 4.70 20.10 5.31
N GLY A 82 3.84 20.34 6.31
CA GLY A 82 2.41 20.52 6.09
C GLY A 82 1.55 20.30 7.33
N PHE A 83 0.24 20.43 7.14
CA PHE A 83 -0.77 20.11 8.16
C PHE A 83 -1.09 18.62 8.14
N SER A 84 -1.25 18.05 9.32
CA SER A 84 -2.00 16.79 9.51
C SER A 84 -3.42 16.91 8.96
N LYS A 85 -4.06 15.81 8.54
CA LYS A 85 -5.44 15.81 8.02
C LYS A 85 -6.43 16.43 9.00
N CYS A 86 -6.23 16.19 10.29
CA CYS A 86 -7.07 16.77 11.33
C CYS A 86 -6.79 18.27 11.57
N GLY A 87 -5.81 18.88 10.90
CA GLY A 87 -5.38 20.29 10.98
C GLY A 87 -5.03 20.80 12.37
N ARG A 88 -4.87 19.90 13.34
CA ARG A 88 -4.39 20.23 14.69
C ARG A 88 -2.88 20.37 14.74
N TYR A 89 -2.18 19.54 13.97
CA TYR A 89 -0.72 19.52 13.96
C TYR A 89 -0.17 20.03 12.64
N VAL A 90 0.91 20.79 12.73
CA VAL A 90 1.85 21.07 11.63
C VAL A 90 3.08 20.21 11.87
N LEU A 91 3.60 19.56 10.84
CA LEU A 91 4.77 18.69 10.94
C LEU A 91 6.00 19.37 10.32
N SER A 92 7.17 19.13 10.90
CA SER A 92 8.47 19.50 10.33
C SER A 92 9.48 18.38 10.53
N TYR A 93 10.55 18.38 9.76
CA TYR A 93 11.73 17.54 10.03
C TYR A 93 13.00 18.38 10.11
N THR A 94 14.05 17.81 10.68
CA THR A 94 15.42 18.35 10.61
C THR A 94 16.34 17.31 9.96
N SER A 95 17.38 17.79 9.28
CA SER A 95 18.48 16.99 8.74
C SER A 95 19.76 17.57 9.32
N SER A 96 20.31 16.92 10.34
CA SER A 96 21.55 17.35 11.02
C SER A 96 22.67 16.38 10.67
N SER A 97 23.86 16.89 10.35
CA SER A 97 25.07 16.07 10.27
C SER A 97 25.57 15.76 11.67
N GLY A 98 26.02 14.52 11.92
CA GLY A 98 26.78 14.18 13.12
C GLY A 98 28.08 14.99 13.23
N ASP A 99 28.56 15.19 14.46
CA ASP A 99 29.79 15.95 14.75
C ASP A 99 31.08 15.18 14.43
N ASP A 100 30.97 13.91 14.02
CA ASP A 100 32.10 13.02 13.75
C ASP A 100 32.69 13.22 12.35
N ASP A 101 33.96 12.84 12.17
CA ASP A 101 34.73 12.94 10.91
C ASP A 101 34.05 12.23 9.71
N PHE A 102 33.10 11.33 9.99
CA PHE A 102 32.24 10.69 9.01
C PHE A 102 30.87 11.37 9.05
N SER A 103 30.58 12.25 8.08
CA SER A 103 29.29 12.96 8.02
C SER A 103 28.12 12.00 7.79
N PHE A 104 27.53 11.48 8.87
CA PHE A 104 26.25 10.80 8.84
C PHE A 104 25.10 11.78 9.11
N TYR A 105 23.96 11.53 8.47
CA TYR A 105 22.75 12.35 8.61
C TYR A 105 21.82 11.74 9.66
N ILE A 106 21.38 12.59 10.59
CA ILE A 106 20.37 12.24 11.60
C ILE A 106 19.09 13.00 11.26
N TYR A 107 17.97 12.26 11.16
CA TYR A 107 16.67 12.82 10.87
C TYR A 107 15.78 12.81 12.10
N HIS A 108 15.15 13.94 12.40
CA HIS A 108 14.12 14.03 13.43
C HIS A 108 12.80 14.51 12.84
N LEU A 109 11.68 13.98 13.35
CA LEU A 109 10.33 14.39 13.00
C LEU A 109 9.65 15.06 14.20
N TYR A 110 8.95 16.16 13.94
CA TYR A 110 8.36 17.01 14.97
C TYR A 110 6.87 17.24 14.72
N TRP A 111 6.07 17.19 15.77
CA TRP A 111 4.67 17.59 15.78
C TRP A 111 4.51 18.92 16.53
N TRP A 112 3.93 19.90 15.84
CA TRP A 112 3.64 21.22 16.37
C TRP A 112 2.15 21.43 16.49
N GLU A 113 1.63 21.70 17.69
CA GLU A 113 0.23 22.07 17.88
C GLU A 113 -0.01 23.46 17.28
N PHE A 114 -0.92 23.52 16.32
CA PHE A 114 -1.30 24.75 15.63
C PHE A 114 -2.53 25.38 16.27
N ASN A 115 -2.40 26.65 16.65
CA ASN A 115 -3.50 27.43 17.21
C ASN A 115 -3.58 28.82 16.56
N VAL A 116 -3.76 28.83 15.24
CA VAL A 116 -3.99 30.02 14.42
C VAL A 116 -2.89 31.08 14.56
N HIS A 117 -3.06 32.08 15.42
CA HIS A 117 -2.10 33.18 15.60
C HIS A 117 -1.17 32.98 16.80
N SER A 118 -1.46 32.00 17.67
CA SER A 118 -0.58 31.65 18.78
C SER A 118 0.68 30.96 18.26
N LYS A 119 1.76 31.04 19.04
CA LYS A 119 3.00 30.30 18.76
C LYS A 119 2.73 28.79 18.67
N LEU A 120 3.43 28.12 17.77
CA LEU A 120 3.44 26.68 17.62
C LEU A 120 4.02 26.05 18.89
N LYS A 121 3.31 25.11 19.48
CA LYS A 121 3.79 24.39 20.66
C LYS A 121 4.32 23.03 20.24
N LEU A 122 5.58 22.73 20.56
CA LEU A 122 6.14 21.39 20.34
C LEU A 122 5.40 20.37 21.20
N VAL A 123 4.88 19.32 20.55
CA VAL A 123 4.14 18.22 21.21
C VAL A 123 4.93 16.93 21.22
N ARG A 124 5.69 16.66 20.16
CA ARG A 124 6.49 15.45 20.02
C ARG A 124 7.70 15.70 19.14
N GLN A 125 8.81 15.10 19.52
CA GLN A 125 10.03 14.95 18.75
C GLN A 125 10.41 13.47 18.75
N VAL A 126 10.79 12.93 17.60
CA VAL A 126 11.27 11.55 17.46
C VAL A 126 12.44 11.49 16.49
N ARG A 127 13.36 10.56 16.70
CA ARG A 127 14.46 10.24 15.76
C ARG A 127 13.97 9.20 14.76
N LEU A 128 14.08 9.49 13.47
CA LEU A 128 13.72 8.56 12.39
C LEU A 128 14.89 7.63 12.08
N PHE A 129 14.57 6.47 11.50
CA PHE A 129 15.56 5.47 11.03
C PHE A 129 16.58 5.13 12.12
N GLN A 130 16.06 4.67 13.27
CA GLN A 130 16.90 4.29 14.39
C GLN A 130 17.93 3.23 13.96
N ASP A 131 19.15 3.36 14.48
CA ASP A 131 20.30 2.48 14.21
C ASP A 131 20.77 2.41 12.74
N GLU A 132 20.36 3.36 11.89
CA GLU A 132 20.85 3.48 10.51
C GLU A 132 21.90 4.59 10.34
N GLU A 133 22.99 4.24 9.66
CA GLU A 133 24.03 5.17 9.23
C GLU A 133 23.72 5.68 7.82
N ILE A 134 23.24 6.93 7.73
CA ILE A 134 22.81 7.53 6.47
C ILE A 134 23.89 8.47 5.96
N TYR A 135 24.53 8.13 4.84
CA TYR A 135 25.67 8.91 4.29
C TYR A 135 25.29 9.92 3.21
N SER A 136 24.01 10.01 2.83
CA SER A 136 23.54 10.95 1.81
C SER A 136 22.18 11.52 2.19
N ASP A 137 21.96 12.80 1.87
CA ASP A 137 20.75 13.49 2.30
C ASP A 137 19.50 12.94 1.59
N LEU A 138 18.55 12.43 2.38
CA LEU A 138 17.36 11.72 1.92
C LEU A 138 16.25 12.66 1.44
N TYR A 139 15.58 12.26 0.37
CA TYR A 139 14.29 12.81 -0.01
C TYR A 139 13.22 12.25 0.92
N LEU A 140 12.75 13.07 1.87
CA LEU A 140 11.74 12.67 2.83
C LEU A 140 10.32 13.02 2.39
N THR A 141 9.41 12.08 2.61
CA THR A 141 7.97 12.26 2.46
C THR A 141 7.25 11.66 3.66
N VAL A 142 6.42 12.46 4.34
CA VAL A 142 5.57 11.99 5.43
C VAL A 142 4.15 11.81 4.90
N CYS A 143 3.54 10.67 5.19
CA CYS A 143 2.20 10.32 4.75
C CYS A 143 1.27 9.98 5.93
N GLU A 144 -0.01 10.28 5.76
CA GLU A 144 -1.09 9.83 6.66
C GLU A 144 -2.05 8.92 5.88
N TRP A 145 -2.52 7.87 6.54
CA TRP A 145 -3.47 6.92 5.96
C TRP A 145 -4.86 7.57 5.67
N PRO A 146 -5.70 6.92 4.85
CA PRO A 146 -7.04 7.37 4.50
C PRO A 146 -7.95 7.64 5.70
N SER A 147 -7.98 6.81 6.72
CA SER A 147 -8.87 6.97 7.88
C SER A 147 -8.20 6.65 9.21
N ASP A 148 -7.06 5.97 9.20
CA ASP A 148 -6.24 5.77 10.39
C ASP A 148 -5.36 7.00 10.69
N ALA A 149 -5.70 7.72 11.76
CA ALA A 149 -4.94 8.86 12.28
C ALA A 149 -4.08 8.50 13.49
N SER A 150 -3.97 7.22 13.87
CA SER A 150 -3.20 6.80 15.06
C SER A 150 -1.69 6.76 14.83
N LYS A 151 -1.26 6.81 13.57
CA LYS A 151 0.13 6.70 13.15
C LYS A 151 0.35 7.45 11.83
N VAL A 152 1.60 7.80 11.57
CA VAL A 152 2.08 8.30 10.27
C VAL A 152 3.15 7.38 9.73
N ILE A 153 3.43 7.46 8.43
CA ILE A 153 4.54 6.74 7.80
C ILE A 153 5.46 7.72 7.08
N VAL A 154 6.76 7.52 7.21
CA VAL A 154 7.81 8.34 6.62
C VAL A 154 8.60 7.50 5.64
N PHE A 155 8.72 7.97 4.40
CA PHE A 155 9.59 7.40 3.38
C PHE A 155 10.79 8.31 3.20
N GLY A 156 11.99 7.76 3.30
CA GLY A 156 13.25 8.38 2.92
C GLY A 156 13.92 7.57 1.82
N PHE A 157 14.45 8.22 0.80
CA PHE A 157 15.27 7.56 -0.21
C PHE A 157 16.42 8.46 -0.62
N ASN A 158 17.56 7.87 -0.93
CA ASN A 158 18.68 8.59 -1.52
C ASN A 158 18.53 8.68 -3.04
N THR A 159 19.22 9.63 -3.67
CA THR A 159 19.33 9.62 -5.14
C THR A 159 20.07 8.37 -5.62
N ARG A 160 21.08 7.92 -4.85
CA ARG A 160 21.96 6.78 -5.08
C ARG A 160 22.47 6.21 -3.75
N SER A 161 22.62 4.89 -3.67
CA SER A 161 23.20 4.23 -2.49
C SER A 161 24.65 4.62 -2.28
N ALA A 162 25.10 4.67 -1.03
CA ALA A 162 26.53 4.83 -0.73
C ALA A 162 27.22 3.47 -0.87
N ASN A 163 28.31 3.43 -1.62
CA ASN A 163 29.23 2.30 -1.71
C ASN A 163 30.20 2.37 -0.53
N GLY A 164 30.53 1.23 0.07
CA GLY A 164 31.49 1.13 1.18
C GLY A 164 32.94 1.47 0.81
N MET A 165 33.22 1.84 -0.44
CA MET A 165 34.53 2.31 -0.87
C MET A 165 34.69 3.81 -0.64
N LEU A 166 35.51 4.14 0.36
CA LEU A 166 35.92 5.50 0.68
C LEU A 166 37.04 5.93 -0.29
N MET A 167 36.79 6.93 -1.13
CA MET A 167 37.83 7.52 -1.99
C MET A 167 37.85 9.04 -1.79
N ASN A 168 38.99 9.57 -1.35
CA ASN A 168 39.21 11.01 -1.15
C ASN A 168 38.13 11.70 -0.29
N MET A 169 37.76 11.10 0.85
CA MET A 169 36.85 11.68 1.84
C MET A 169 35.38 11.80 1.37
N MET A 170 35.03 11.20 0.22
CA MET A 170 33.64 11.02 -0.21
C MET A 170 33.35 9.52 -0.43
N MET A 171 32.23 9.06 0.11
CA MET A 171 31.69 7.72 -0.18
C MET A 171 31.27 7.70 -1.66
N MET A 172 31.81 6.77 -2.44
CA MET A 172 31.38 6.61 -3.83
C MET A 172 29.91 6.21 -3.86
N SER A 173 29.11 6.75 -4.77
CA SER A 173 27.72 6.29 -4.91
C SER A 173 27.68 5.02 -5.76
N ASP A 174 26.97 3.99 -5.31
CA ASP A 174 26.57 2.88 -6.17
C ASP A 174 25.46 3.35 -7.11
N GLU A 175 25.71 3.30 -8.41
CA GLU A 175 24.77 3.70 -9.45
C GLU A 175 23.64 2.68 -9.64
N ASN A 176 23.84 1.43 -9.19
CA ASN A 176 22.93 0.32 -9.46
C ASN A 176 21.90 0.11 -8.35
N HIS A 177 22.18 0.62 -7.15
CA HIS A 177 21.32 0.46 -5.98
C HIS A 177 20.81 1.80 -5.45
N ARG A 178 19.63 1.74 -4.83
CA ARG A 178 19.06 2.84 -4.05
C ARG A 178 18.54 2.29 -2.74
N ASP A 179 18.85 2.99 -1.65
CA ASP A 179 18.36 2.62 -0.32
C ASP A 179 17.02 3.30 -0.08
N ILE A 180 16.04 2.52 0.38
CA ILE A 180 14.73 3.00 0.80
C ILE A 180 14.61 2.75 2.29
N TYR A 181 14.35 3.83 3.03
CA TYR A 181 14.11 3.82 4.46
C TYR A 181 12.64 4.11 4.73
N VAL A 182 12.00 3.30 5.56
CA VAL A 182 10.59 3.46 5.91
C VAL A 182 10.43 3.44 7.42
N SER A 183 9.78 4.46 7.99
CA SER A 183 9.48 4.54 9.41
C SER A 183 7.99 4.76 9.66
N THR A 184 7.35 3.89 10.42
CA THR A 184 6.00 4.10 10.95
C THR A 184 6.10 4.65 12.37
N VAL A 185 5.45 5.77 12.66
CA VAL A 185 5.54 6.47 13.95
C VAL A 185 4.15 6.69 14.51
N ALA A 186 3.94 6.34 15.79
CA ALA A 186 2.69 6.66 16.48
C ALA A 186 2.45 8.19 16.53
N VAL A 187 1.19 8.61 16.42
CA VAL A 187 0.78 10.03 16.54
C VAL A 187 0.55 10.38 18.01
N PRO A 188 0.80 11.63 18.45
CA PRO A 188 0.47 12.07 19.80
C PRO A 188 -1.00 11.80 20.18
N PRO A 189 -1.28 11.44 21.44
CA PRO A 189 -2.66 11.17 21.86
C PRO A 189 -3.51 12.44 21.70
N PRO A 190 -4.73 12.35 21.13
CA PRO A 190 -5.58 13.52 20.91
C PRO A 190 -6.07 14.16 22.22
N GLY A 191 -5.96 13.47 23.34
CA GLY A 191 -6.36 13.96 24.64
C GLY A 191 -5.78 13.09 25.75
N ARG A 192 -6.48 13.04 26.89
CA ARG A 192 -6.07 12.20 28.01
C ARG A 192 -6.31 10.72 27.67
N CYS A 193 -5.24 9.92 27.66
CA CYS A 193 -5.30 8.47 27.51
C CYS A 193 -5.02 7.80 28.85
N ALA A 194 -5.90 6.90 29.31
CA ALA A 194 -5.73 6.17 30.58
C ALA A 194 -4.42 5.38 30.59
N ALA A 195 -4.15 4.59 29.53
CA ALA A 195 -2.92 3.81 29.44
C ALA A 195 -1.65 4.68 29.39
N CYS A 196 -1.70 5.90 28.81
CA CYS A 196 -0.56 6.82 28.88
C CYS A 196 -0.36 7.36 30.30
N GLN A 197 -1.45 7.63 31.04
CA GLN A 197 -1.34 8.05 32.45
C GLN A 197 -0.72 6.94 33.30
N ASP A 198 -1.07 5.67 33.04
CA ASP A 198 -0.47 4.53 33.72
C ASP A 198 1.01 4.38 33.34
N ALA A 199 1.38 4.58 32.07
CA ALA A 199 2.78 4.60 31.64
C ALA A 199 3.59 5.72 32.33
N SER A 200 3.03 6.93 32.42
CA SER A 200 3.66 8.05 33.14
C SER A 200 3.75 7.83 34.65
N ARG A 201 2.82 7.06 35.24
CA ARG A 201 2.89 6.64 36.66
C ARG A 201 3.94 5.57 36.89
N ALA A 202 4.12 4.65 35.96
CA ALA A 202 5.14 3.60 36.00
C ALA A 202 6.56 4.16 35.77
N HIS A 203 6.68 5.24 34.99
CA HIS A 203 7.94 5.97 34.76
C HIS A 203 7.82 7.45 35.16
N PRO A 204 7.80 7.77 36.47
CA PRO A 204 7.73 9.15 36.93
C PRO A 204 8.92 9.98 36.42
N GLY A 205 8.64 11.19 35.94
CA GLY A 205 9.64 12.16 35.49
C GLY A 205 10.00 12.07 34.01
N ASP A 206 9.55 11.05 33.28
CA ASP A 206 9.77 10.93 31.84
C ASP A 206 8.57 11.53 31.05
N PRO A 207 8.71 12.73 30.44
CA PRO A 207 7.63 13.34 29.66
C PRO A 207 7.29 12.55 28.38
N ASN A 208 8.17 11.64 27.94
CA ASN A 208 7.99 10.80 26.77
C ASN A 208 7.41 9.42 27.11
N ALA A 209 7.14 9.13 28.40
CA ALA A 209 6.52 7.88 28.82
C ALA A 209 5.06 7.80 28.37
N GLN A 210 4.81 7.07 27.27
CA GLN A 210 3.49 6.89 26.67
C GLN A 210 3.15 5.41 26.52
N CYS A 211 1.86 5.08 26.42
CA CYS A 211 1.46 3.70 26.13
C CYS A 211 1.84 3.29 24.70
N LEU A 212 1.92 1.99 24.46
CA LEU A 212 2.31 1.42 23.16
C LEU A 212 1.51 2.01 22.00
N ARG A 213 0.18 2.15 22.12
CA ARG A 213 -0.68 2.76 21.08
C ARG A 213 -0.25 4.17 20.64
N HIS A 214 0.30 4.96 21.54
CA HIS A 214 0.67 6.35 21.27
C HIS A 214 2.19 6.58 21.25
N GLY A 215 2.99 5.53 21.43
CA GLY A 215 4.40 5.64 21.70
C GLY A 215 5.25 4.49 21.17
N PHE A 216 4.95 4.03 19.95
CA PHE A 216 5.78 3.06 19.23
C PHE A 216 6.36 3.65 17.95
N MET A 217 7.45 3.06 17.50
CA MET A 217 8.10 3.34 16.22
C MET A 217 8.50 2.01 15.57
N LEU A 218 8.44 1.95 14.25
CA LEU A 218 8.83 0.79 13.46
C LEU A 218 9.65 1.27 12.27
N HIS A 219 10.83 0.72 12.11
CA HIS A 219 11.81 1.09 11.10
C HIS A 219 12.15 -0.11 10.21
N THR A 220 12.30 0.12 8.91
CA THR A 220 12.85 -0.86 7.98
C THR A 220 13.65 -0.16 6.90
N LYS A 221 14.57 -0.91 6.30
CA LYS A 221 15.40 -0.51 5.18
C LYS A 221 15.43 -1.66 4.19
N TYR A 222 15.39 -1.32 2.90
CA TYR A 222 15.63 -2.26 1.83
C TYR A 222 16.29 -1.56 0.65
N GLN A 223 17.00 -2.34 -0.16
CA GLN A 223 17.63 -1.87 -1.38
C GLN A 223 16.76 -2.19 -2.59
N VAL A 224 16.78 -1.29 -3.57
CA VAL A 224 16.11 -1.50 -4.86
C VAL A 224 17.09 -1.33 -6.01
N VAL A 225 16.87 -2.08 -7.08
CA VAL A 225 17.70 -2.08 -8.29
C VAL A 225 17.01 -1.42 -9.47
N TYR A 226 17.77 -1.11 -10.52
CA TYR A 226 17.22 -0.62 -11.78
C TYR A 226 16.37 -1.70 -12.48
N PRO A 227 15.20 -1.35 -13.06
CA PRO A 227 14.57 -0.04 -13.08
C PRO A 227 13.97 0.32 -11.71
N PHE A 228 14.48 1.38 -11.07
CA PHE A 228 14.09 1.72 -9.70
C PHE A 228 12.56 1.87 -9.59
N PRO A 229 11.89 1.13 -8.67
CA PRO A 229 10.43 1.12 -8.54
C PRO A 229 9.82 2.51 -8.41
N THR A 230 8.62 2.68 -8.95
CA THR A 230 7.95 3.98 -8.85
C THR A 230 7.38 4.23 -7.46
N PHE A 231 7.57 5.44 -6.93
CA PHE A 231 6.91 5.86 -5.68
C PHE A 231 5.44 6.23 -5.95
N GLN A 232 4.51 5.50 -5.34
CA GLN A 232 3.06 5.58 -5.54
C GLN A 232 2.28 5.67 -4.20
N PRO A 233 2.56 6.67 -3.33
CA PRO A 233 2.03 6.69 -1.96
C PRO A 233 0.49 6.63 -1.86
N ALA A 234 -0.22 7.21 -2.85
CA ALA A 234 -1.68 7.16 -2.90
C ALA A 234 -2.25 5.74 -3.05
N PHE A 235 -1.54 4.84 -3.72
CA PHE A 235 -1.92 3.43 -3.83
C PHE A 235 -1.28 2.60 -2.72
N GLN A 236 0.00 2.83 -2.41
CA GLN A 236 0.74 2.09 -1.40
C GLN A 236 0.09 2.14 -0.02
N LEU A 237 -0.65 3.22 0.30
CA LEU A 237 -1.31 3.43 1.59
C LEU A 237 -2.83 3.44 1.51
N LYS A 238 -3.42 3.01 0.39
CA LYS A 238 -4.87 3.11 0.14
C LYS A 238 -5.69 2.24 1.10
N LYS A 239 -5.10 1.17 1.64
CA LYS A 239 -5.67 0.35 2.72
C LYS A 239 -5.12 0.85 4.05
N ASP A 240 -6.02 1.24 4.97
CA ASP A 240 -5.64 1.67 6.31
C ASP A 240 -4.79 0.61 7.01
N GLN A 241 -3.78 1.08 7.75
CA GLN A 241 -2.80 0.26 8.47
C GLN A 241 -1.86 -0.60 7.64
N VAL A 242 -2.01 -0.62 6.32
CA VAL A 242 -1.15 -1.38 5.41
C VAL A 242 -0.27 -0.43 4.59
N VAL A 243 0.96 -0.84 4.32
CA VAL A 243 1.82 -0.26 3.30
C VAL A 243 2.24 -1.33 2.31
N LEU A 244 2.14 -1.05 1.00
CA LEU A 244 2.69 -1.89 -0.06
C LEU A 244 4.08 -1.39 -0.44
N LEU A 245 5.09 -2.23 -0.30
CA LEU A 245 6.50 -1.93 -0.57
C LEU A 245 6.99 -2.79 -1.74
N ASN A 246 7.37 -2.14 -2.84
CA ASN A 246 7.99 -2.80 -3.98
C ASN A 246 9.51 -2.83 -3.74
N THR A 247 10.06 -4.03 -3.55
CA THR A 247 11.48 -4.28 -3.25
C THR A 247 12.31 -4.60 -4.49
N SER A 248 11.82 -4.21 -5.67
CA SER A 248 12.28 -4.67 -6.99
C SER A 248 11.97 -6.13 -7.30
N TYR A 249 12.09 -7.06 -6.34
CA TYR A 249 11.90 -8.51 -6.55
C TYR A 249 10.56 -9.04 -6.07
N SER A 250 9.94 -8.33 -5.11
CA SER A 250 8.66 -8.71 -4.54
C SER A 250 7.80 -7.49 -4.19
N LEU A 251 6.50 -7.72 -4.01
CA LEU A 251 5.60 -6.77 -3.36
C LEU A 251 5.29 -7.26 -1.97
N VAL A 252 5.70 -6.50 -0.95
CA VAL A 252 5.45 -6.81 0.45
C VAL A 252 4.33 -5.93 0.97
N ALA A 253 3.24 -6.54 1.42
CA ALA A 253 2.19 -5.86 2.17
C ALA A 253 2.53 -5.95 3.66
N CYS A 254 2.84 -4.81 4.28
CA CYS A 254 3.18 -4.75 5.71
C CYS A 254 2.03 -4.09 6.47
N ALA A 255 1.46 -4.79 7.47
CA ALA A 255 0.43 -4.25 8.35
C ALA A 255 0.96 -4.07 9.77
N VAL A 256 0.61 -2.94 10.39
CA VAL A 256 1.02 -2.63 11.77
C VAL A 256 -0.21 -2.19 12.56
N SER A 257 -0.47 -2.83 13.69
CA SER A 257 -1.65 -2.56 14.52
C SER A 257 -1.38 -2.76 16.01
N VAL A 258 -2.07 -1.99 16.88
CA VAL A 258 -1.94 -2.09 18.35
C VAL A 258 -3.25 -2.55 18.96
N HIS A 259 -3.19 -3.65 19.72
CA HIS A 259 -4.34 -4.27 20.37
C HIS A 259 -4.21 -4.22 21.89
N SER A 260 -5.34 -4.30 22.60
CA SER A 260 -5.36 -4.50 24.07
C SER A 260 -5.80 -5.93 24.40
N ALA A 261 -5.29 -6.50 25.49
CA ALA A 261 -5.76 -7.76 26.03
C ALA A 261 -7.29 -7.69 26.28
N GLY A 262 -8.06 -8.47 25.51
CA GLY A 262 -9.53 -8.49 25.55
C GLY A 262 -10.22 -8.01 24.28
N ASP A 263 -9.52 -7.36 23.35
CA ASP A 263 -10.10 -6.98 22.06
C ASP A 263 -10.42 -8.25 21.24
N ARG A 264 -11.73 -8.57 21.15
CA ARG A 264 -12.27 -9.66 20.30
C ARG A 264 -12.31 -9.32 18.81
N SER A 265 -11.95 -8.09 18.44
CA SER A 265 -11.85 -7.66 17.04
C SER A 265 -10.71 -8.41 16.36
N PHE A 266 -11.04 -9.26 15.38
CA PHE A 266 -10.13 -10.07 14.56
C PHE A 266 -8.74 -9.43 14.40
N CYS A 267 -7.72 -10.10 14.93
CA CYS A 267 -6.34 -9.59 15.06
C CYS A 267 -5.48 -9.81 13.81
N GLN A 268 -6.10 -9.87 12.64
CA GLN A 268 -5.40 -10.22 11.41
C GLN A 268 -5.88 -9.28 10.31
N ILE A 269 -4.98 -8.41 9.86
CA ILE A 269 -5.24 -7.43 8.81
C ILE A 269 -4.95 -8.03 7.43
N LEU A 270 -3.99 -8.97 7.37
CA LEU A 270 -3.54 -9.66 6.18
C LEU A 270 -3.69 -11.17 6.35
N TYR A 271 -3.99 -11.87 5.26
CA TYR A 271 -4.02 -13.33 5.19
C TYR A 271 -5.03 -14.02 6.11
N ASP A 272 -6.33 -13.78 5.95
CA ASP A 272 -7.35 -14.43 6.77
C ASP A 272 -7.65 -15.88 6.31
N HIS A 273 -7.10 -16.85 7.05
CA HIS A 273 -7.30 -18.29 6.82
C HIS A 273 -8.78 -18.72 6.77
N SER A 274 -9.71 -17.95 7.32
CA SER A 274 -11.14 -18.29 7.28
C SER A 274 -11.78 -18.14 5.90
N THR A 275 -11.07 -17.53 4.94
CA THR A 275 -11.63 -17.18 3.62
C THR A 275 -11.18 -18.08 2.47
N CYS A 276 -10.51 -19.21 2.72
CA CYS A 276 -10.25 -20.20 1.67
C CYS A 276 -11.57 -20.68 1.05
N PRO A 277 -11.76 -20.61 -0.29
CA PRO A 277 -12.96 -21.10 -0.91
C PRO A 277 -13.09 -22.61 -0.71
N LEU A 278 -14.11 -23.03 0.06
CA LEU A 278 -14.57 -24.42 0.09
C LEU A 278 -14.83 -24.87 -1.34
N ALA A 279 -14.18 -25.96 -1.76
CA ALA A 279 -14.42 -26.60 -3.05
C ALA A 279 -15.94 -26.78 -3.26
N PRO A 280 -16.47 -26.58 -4.48
CA PRO A 280 -17.90 -26.68 -4.71
C PRO A 280 -18.37 -28.10 -4.34
N ALA A 281 -19.24 -28.18 -3.33
CA ALA A 281 -19.91 -29.41 -2.96
C ALA A 281 -20.68 -29.94 -4.17
N SER A 282 -20.49 -31.23 -4.45
CA SER A 282 -21.20 -31.96 -5.50
C SER A 282 -22.72 -31.74 -5.36
N PRO A 283 -23.47 -31.47 -6.44
CA PRO A 283 -24.91 -31.30 -6.32
C PRO A 283 -25.55 -32.64 -5.90
N PRO A 284 -26.49 -32.64 -4.94
CA PRO A 284 -27.20 -33.85 -4.53
C PRO A 284 -28.23 -34.26 -5.61
N GLU A 285 -28.29 -35.56 -5.92
CA GLU A 285 -29.30 -36.16 -6.81
C GLU A 285 -30.74 -35.86 -6.33
N PRO A 286 -31.65 -35.39 -7.20
CA PRO A 286 -33.03 -35.10 -6.80
C PRO A 286 -33.89 -36.38 -6.81
N GLN A 287 -34.30 -36.84 -5.63
CA GLN A 287 -35.40 -37.80 -5.47
C GLN A 287 -36.76 -37.11 -5.67
N SER A 288 -37.69 -37.82 -6.33
CA SER A 288 -38.98 -37.33 -6.82
C SER A 288 -40.03 -37.05 -5.72
N PRO A 289 -40.99 -36.13 -5.94
CA PRO A 289 -41.83 -35.57 -4.87
C PRO A 289 -43.17 -36.29 -4.67
N GLU A 290 -43.61 -36.41 -3.41
CA GLU A 290 -44.98 -36.80 -3.03
C GLU A 290 -45.67 -35.64 -2.27
N LEU A 291 -46.94 -35.37 -2.62
CA LEU A 291 -47.74 -34.19 -2.23
C LEU A 291 -48.30 -34.24 -0.78
N PRO A 292 -48.48 -33.07 -0.10
CA PRO A 292 -49.00 -32.97 1.27
C PRO A 292 -50.47 -32.48 1.33
N PRO A 293 -51.11 -32.46 2.53
CA PRO A 293 -52.23 -31.54 2.74
C PRO A 293 -52.22 -30.72 4.06
N ALA A 294 -52.70 -29.48 3.89
CA ALA A 294 -53.58 -28.65 4.74
C ALA A 294 -53.07 -27.89 6.00
N LEU A 295 -53.21 -26.55 5.91
CA LEU A 295 -53.07 -25.47 6.93
C LEU A 295 -54.27 -25.44 7.93
N PRO A 296 -54.30 -24.59 9.00
CA PRO A 296 -54.78 -23.20 8.84
C PRO A 296 -54.22 -22.12 9.80
N SER A 297 -54.49 -20.88 9.38
CA SER A 297 -54.16 -19.52 9.84
C SER A 297 -54.70 -19.04 11.21
N PHE A 298 -54.02 -18.07 11.83
CA PHE A 298 -54.64 -16.91 12.53
C PHE A 298 -53.70 -15.67 12.51
N CYS A 299 -54.28 -14.49 12.22
CA CYS A 299 -53.67 -13.14 12.14
C CYS A 299 -54.14 -12.26 13.34
N PRO A 300 -53.96 -10.92 13.34
CA PRO A 300 -52.77 -10.10 13.70
C PRO A 300 -53.09 -9.07 14.84
N GLU A 301 -52.17 -8.16 15.24
CA GLU A 301 -52.40 -6.71 15.55
C GLU A 301 -51.22 -5.97 16.29
N ALA A 302 -50.94 -4.73 15.81
CA ALA A 302 -50.33 -3.51 16.43
C ALA A 302 -48.84 -3.35 16.88
N ALA A 303 -48.03 -2.63 16.05
CA ALA A 303 -47.19 -1.40 16.26
C ALA A 303 -46.11 -1.28 17.40
N PRO A 304 -45.15 -0.29 17.39
CA PRO A 304 -44.46 0.49 16.33
C PRO A 304 -42.90 0.68 16.49
N ALA A 305 -42.25 1.19 15.42
CA ALA A 305 -41.02 2.02 15.30
C ALA A 305 -39.71 1.74 16.10
N ARG A 306 -38.58 1.49 15.39
CA ARG A 306 -37.23 2.01 15.73
C ARG A 306 -36.22 1.89 14.56
N SER A 307 -35.35 2.90 14.50
CA SER A 307 -34.35 3.26 13.49
C SER A 307 -32.99 2.56 13.62
N SER A 308 -32.32 2.26 12.50
CA SER A 308 -30.87 2.45 12.29
C SER A 308 -30.48 2.09 10.85
N GLY A 309 -30.28 3.09 9.97
CA GLY A 309 -29.75 2.90 8.62
C GLY A 309 -28.23 3.06 8.61
N SER A 310 -27.51 2.00 8.19
CA SER A 310 -26.10 2.05 7.80
C SER A 310 -25.90 2.96 6.57
N PRO A 311 -24.81 3.72 6.45
CA PRO A 311 -24.59 4.61 5.31
C PRO A 311 -24.35 3.79 4.03
N GLU A 312 -25.20 3.95 3.02
CA GLU A 312 -24.97 3.41 1.68
C GLU A 312 -23.62 3.91 1.11
N PRO A 313 -22.84 3.05 0.43
CA PRO A 313 -21.58 3.44 -0.19
C PRO A 313 -21.81 4.49 -1.28
N SER A 314 -20.94 5.50 -1.33
CA SER A 314 -21.05 6.56 -2.35
C SER A 314 -21.04 6.00 -3.78
N PRO A 315 -21.70 6.65 -4.76
CA PRO A 315 -21.73 6.18 -6.16
C PRO A 315 -20.35 5.93 -6.78
N ALA A 316 -19.33 6.65 -6.30
CA ALA A 316 -17.94 6.45 -6.72
C ALA A 316 -17.38 5.10 -6.25
N ILE A 317 -17.65 4.71 -5.01
CA ILE A 317 -17.25 3.40 -4.45
C ILE A 317 -18.00 2.28 -5.17
N ALA A 318 -19.30 2.47 -5.44
CA ALA A 318 -20.08 1.51 -6.20
C ALA A 318 -19.50 1.28 -7.62
N LYS A 319 -19.13 2.35 -8.34
CA LYS A 319 -18.48 2.24 -9.66
C LYS A 319 -17.10 1.59 -9.61
N ALA A 320 -16.29 1.90 -8.60
CA ALA A 320 -15.00 1.25 -8.42
C ALA A 320 -15.18 -0.26 -8.12
N LYS A 321 -16.14 -0.61 -7.26
CA LYS A 321 -16.52 -2.02 -7.01
C LYS A 321 -17.02 -2.71 -8.27
N GLU A 322 -17.85 -2.05 -9.06
CA GLU A 322 -18.36 -2.58 -10.34
C GLU A 322 -17.22 -2.78 -11.35
N PHE A 323 -16.29 -1.83 -11.46
CA PHE A 323 -15.13 -1.95 -12.34
C PHE A 323 -14.20 -3.11 -11.94
N VAL A 324 -13.88 -3.20 -10.65
CA VAL A 324 -13.10 -4.32 -10.10
C VAL A 324 -13.83 -5.64 -10.33
N ALA A 325 -15.14 -5.68 -10.05
CA ALA A 325 -15.96 -6.87 -10.30
C ALA A 325 -16.08 -7.21 -11.81
N ASP A 326 -16.13 -6.24 -12.71
CA ASP A 326 -16.15 -6.45 -14.16
C ASP A 326 -14.82 -7.01 -14.66
N ILE A 327 -13.70 -6.51 -14.13
CA ILE A 327 -12.37 -7.08 -14.37
C ILE A 327 -12.32 -8.55 -13.93
N PHE A 328 -12.74 -8.85 -12.69
CA PHE A 328 -12.78 -10.23 -12.19
C PHE A 328 -13.75 -11.12 -12.95
N ARG A 329 -14.89 -10.58 -13.38
CA ARG A 329 -15.87 -11.32 -14.19
C ARG A 329 -15.27 -11.70 -15.54
N ARG A 330 -14.59 -10.77 -16.20
CA ARG A 330 -13.87 -11.05 -17.47
C ARG A 330 -12.73 -12.03 -17.28
N ALA A 331 -12.01 -11.96 -16.16
CA ALA A 331 -10.96 -12.92 -15.83
C ALA A 331 -11.51 -14.35 -15.63
N LYS A 332 -12.65 -14.48 -14.93
CA LYS A 332 -13.36 -15.77 -14.78
C LYS A 332 -13.93 -16.29 -16.09
N GLU A 333 -14.52 -15.43 -16.92
CA GLU A 333 -15.06 -15.80 -18.24
C GLU A 333 -13.96 -16.29 -19.19
N ALA A 334 -12.75 -15.73 -19.12
CA ALA A 334 -11.61 -16.18 -19.91
C ALA A 334 -11.10 -17.59 -19.52
N LYS A 335 -11.36 -18.05 -18.29
CA LYS A 335 -11.01 -19.40 -17.81
C LYS A 335 -12.09 -20.46 -18.08
N GLY A 336 -13.26 -20.09 -18.61
CA GLY A 336 -14.45 -20.96 -18.66
C GLY A 336 -14.93 -21.44 -20.04
N GLY A 337 -14.17 -21.25 -21.12
CA GLY A 337 -14.63 -21.54 -22.49
C GLY A 337 -13.91 -22.71 -23.18
N VAL A 338 -14.33 -23.94 -22.94
CA VAL A 338 -14.10 -25.08 -23.87
C VAL A 338 -15.42 -25.36 -24.58
N PRO A 339 -15.53 -25.20 -25.92
CA PRO A 339 -16.68 -25.69 -26.66
C PRO A 339 -16.53 -27.18 -26.91
N GLU A 340 -17.52 -27.94 -26.44
CA GLU A 340 -17.78 -29.33 -26.80
C GLU A 340 -18.29 -29.43 -28.26
N GLU A 341 -18.11 -30.61 -28.87
CA GLU A 341 -18.60 -31.09 -30.17
C GLU A 341 -17.78 -30.79 -31.46
N ALA A 342 -17.04 -31.81 -31.91
CA ALA A 342 -17.30 -32.51 -33.19
C ALA A 342 -16.33 -33.70 -33.41
N ARG A 343 -16.81 -34.94 -33.18
CA ARG A 343 -16.32 -36.17 -33.86
C ARG A 343 -16.89 -36.19 -35.30
N PRO A 344 -16.51 -37.08 -36.26
CA PRO A 344 -15.64 -38.28 -36.19
C PRO A 344 -14.68 -38.49 -37.40
N ALA A 345 -13.73 -39.43 -37.32
CA ALA A 345 -13.47 -40.44 -38.37
C ALA A 345 -12.40 -41.46 -37.94
N LEU A 346 -12.66 -42.73 -38.25
CA LEU A 346 -11.91 -43.93 -37.90
C LEU A 346 -10.63 -44.11 -38.74
N CYS A 347 -9.60 -44.73 -38.14
CA CYS A 347 -8.66 -45.65 -38.80
C CYS A 347 -8.01 -46.57 -37.74
N PRO A 348 -8.13 -47.91 -37.82
CA PRO A 348 -7.50 -48.85 -36.89
C PRO A 348 -6.25 -49.50 -37.49
N GLY A 349 -5.31 -49.92 -36.63
CA GLY A 349 -4.36 -51.01 -36.95
C GLY A 349 -3.04 -51.01 -36.16
N PRO A 350 -2.52 -52.17 -35.71
CA PRO A 350 -1.89 -52.30 -34.38
C PRO A 350 -0.47 -52.93 -34.38
N SER A 351 0.12 -53.04 -33.17
CA SER A 351 1.03 -54.12 -32.69
C SER A 351 2.49 -53.74 -32.36
N GLY A 352 2.94 -54.14 -31.16
CA GLY A 352 4.36 -54.32 -30.79
C GLY A 352 4.74 -53.82 -29.38
N SER A 353 4.55 -54.63 -28.32
CA SER A 353 5.64 -55.29 -27.54
C SER A 353 6.07 -54.50 -26.27
N ARG A 354 5.56 -54.82 -25.07
CA ARG A 354 6.08 -55.73 -24.01
C ARG A 354 7.46 -55.38 -23.40
N CYS A 355 7.48 -55.11 -22.08
CA CYS A 355 8.28 -55.71 -20.97
C CYS A 355 7.86 -55.04 -19.63
N ARG A 356 7.15 -55.72 -18.70
CA ARG A 356 7.61 -56.52 -17.51
C ARG A 356 8.44 -55.72 -16.48
N ALA A 357 8.33 -55.85 -15.15
CA ALA A 357 7.44 -56.58 -14.21
C ALA A 357 7.86 -56.28 -12.74
N HIS A 358 7.02 -56.69 -11.78
CA HIS A 358 7.26 -57.02 -10.35
C HIS A 358 7.07 -55.92 -9.29
N SER A 359 6.46 -56.12 -8.10
CA SER A 359 5.62 -57.18 -7.49
C SER A 359 5.19 -56.70 -6.08
N GLU A 360 3.90 -56.77 -5.71
CA GLU A 360 3.40 -56.84 -4.29
C GLU A 360 3.33 -58.31 -3.83
N PRO A 361 3.06 -58.65 -2.53
CA PRO A 361 1.67 -58.95 -2.13
C PRO A 361 1.26 -58.81 -0.63
N LEU A 362 -0.07 -58.82 -0.48
CA LEU A 362 -0.98 -58.82 0.69
C LEU A 362 -0.97 -60.07 1.60
N ALA A 363 -1.42 -59.91 2.86
CA ALA A 363 -2.17 -60.86 3.72
C ALA A 363 -2.33 -60.23 5.14
N LEU A 364 -3.37 -60.39 5.97
CA LEU A 364 -4.57 -61.24 6.04
C LEU A 364 -5.58 -60.61 7.06
N CYS A 365 -6.84 -61.06 7.02
CA CYS A 365 -8.05 -60.55 7.68
C CYS A 365 -8.33 -60.98 9.16
N GLY A 366 -9.27 -60.26 9.79
CA GLY A 366 -10.24 -60.70 10.82
C GLY A 366 -9.92 -60.29 12.28
N GLU A 367 -10.81 -59.89 13.17
CA GLU A 367 -12.27 -59.67 13.19
C GLU A 367 -12.66 -58.97 14.53
N THR A 368 -13.80 -58.26 14.55
CA THR A 368 -14.68 -57.90 15.71
C THR A 368 -14.36 -56.78 16.74
N ALA A 369 -15.25 -55.76 16.67
CA ALA A 369 -16.05 -55.11 17.73
C ALA A 369 -15.52 -53.85 18.50
N PRO A 370 -16.43 -52.90 18.86
CA PRO A 370 -16.18 -51.45 18.75
C PRO A 370 -16.14 -50.70 20.10
N ARG A 371 -15.46 -49.54 20.15
CA ARG A 371 -15.72 -48.49 21.16
C ARG A 371 -15.03 -47.15 20.82
N ASP A 372 -15.86 -46.10 20.77
CA ASP A 372 -15.60 -44.67 21.01
C ASP A 372 -14.22 -44.08 20.65
N SER A 373 -14.15 -43.38 19.50
CA SER A 373 -13.07 -42.44 19.17
C SER A 373 -13.66 -41.03 18.96
N PRO A 374 -13.02 -39.96 19.49
CA PRO A 374 -13.50 -38.59 19.38
C PRO A 374 -13.37 -38.07 17.94
N PRO A 375 -14.09 -36.98 17.57
CA PRO A 375 -14.06 -36.46 16.21
C PRO A 375 -12.63 -36.04 15.85
N ALA A 376 -12.18 -36.48 14.68
CA ALA A 376 -10.90 -36.12 14.09
C ALA A 376 -10.78 -34.60 14.02
N SER A 377 -9.72 -34.06 14.61
CA SER A 377 -9.28 -32.69 14.38
C SER A 377 -8.99 -32.52 12.89
N GLU A 378 -9.77 -31.68 12.21
CA GLU A 378 -9.46 -31.21 10.86
C GLU A 378 -8.04 -30.64 10.86
N ALA A 379 -7.11 -31.31 10.18
CA ALA A 379 -5.81 -30.75 9.89
C ALA A 379 -6.01 -29.51 9.00
N PRO A 380 -5.41 -28.36 9.33
CA PRO A 380 -5.51 -27.16 8.50
C PRO A 380 -4.96 -27.49 7.11
N ALA A 381 -5.72 -27.10 6.07
CA ALA A 381 -5.35 -27.32 4.69
C ALA A 381 -3.90 -26.86 4.43
N SER A 382 -3.11 -27.71 3.77
CA SER A 382 -1.71 -27.45 3.42
C SER A 382 -1.60 -26.09 2.72
N GLU A 383 -0.81 -25.19 3.30
CA GLU A 383 -0.55 -23.86 2.76
C GLU A 383 -0.06 -23.95 1.31
N PRO A 384 -0.52 -23.08 0.40
CA PRO A 384 0.10 -22.97 -0.91
C PRO A 384 1.55 -22.53 -0.68
N GLY A 385 2.52 -23.41 -0.98
CA GLY A 385 3.94 -23.21 -0.67
C GLY A 385 4.62 -22.00 -1.34
N TYR A 386 3.86 -21.15 -2.04
CA TYR A 386 4.30 -19.91 -2.66
C TYR A 386 3.91 -18.64 -1.88
N VAL A 387 3.05 -18.75 -0.86
CA VAL A 387 2.66 -17.58 -0.04
C VAL A 387 3.62 -17.47 1.13
N ASN A 388 4.41 -16.40 1.18
CA ASN A 388 5.21 -16.08 2.37
C ASN A 388 4.45 -15.09 3.25
N TYR A 389 3.95 -15.58 4.39
CA TYR A 389 3.28 -14.79 5.41
C TYR A 389 4.04 -14.89 6.74
N THR A 390 4.32 -13.74 7.35
CA THR A 390 4.90 -13.67 8.70
C THR A 390 4.07 -12.78 9.60
N LYS A 391 3.94 -13.17 10.87
CA LYS A 391 3.21 -12.43 11.89
C LYS A 391 3.99 -12.44 13.19
N LEU A 392 4.39 -11.26 13.64
CA LEU A 392 5.19 -11.07 14.85
C LEU A 392 4.44 -10.17 15.83
N TYR A 393 4.62 -10.44 17.12
CA TYR A 393 4.05 -9.64 18.20
C TYR A 393 5.17 -8.95 18.99
N TYR A 394 4.93 -7.71 19.42
CA TYR A 394 5.87 -6.94 20.24
C TYR A 394 5.19 -6.32 21.44
N VAL A 395 5.89 -6.26 22.57
CA VAL A 395 5.41 -5.64 23.82
C VAL A 395 6.42 -4.65 24.39
N LEU A 396 5.92 -3.69 25.17
CA LEU A 396 6.76 -2.72 25.89
C LEU A 396 7.39 -3.39 27.11
N GLU A 397 8.72 -3.30 27.23
CA GLU A 397 9.47 -3.91 28.33
C GLU A 397 9.16 -3.24 29.68
N SER A 398 9.01 -4.05 30.73
CA SER A 398 8.78 -3.60 32.11
C SER A 398 10.00 -3.91 33.01
N GLY A 399 11.12 -3.23 32.81
CA GLY A 399 12.30 -3.34 33.69
C GLY A 399 13.14 -4.62 33.52
N GLU A 400 14.43 -4.50 33.86
CA GLU A 400 15.55 -5.43 33.64
C GLU A 400 15.19 -6.93 33.73
N GLY A 401 15.27 -7.66 32.61
CA GLY A 401 15.02 -9.10 32.60
C GLY A 401 15.31 -9.82 31.28
N THR A 402 16.56 -10.31 31.17
CA THR A 402 17.11 -11.36 30.29
C THR A 402 17.14 -11.08 28.79
N GLU A 403 18.36 -11.12 28.23
CA GLU A 403 18.67 -11.13 26.80
C GLU A 403 17.72 -12.06 26.01
N PRO A 404 17.36 -11.72 24.75
CA PRO A 404 16.57 -12.59 23.91
C PRO A 404 17.38 -13.86 23.59
N GLU A 405 17.16 -14.95 24.33
CA GLU A 405 17.81 -16.25 24.12
C GLU A 405 17.33 -17.01 22.86
N ASP A 406 16.48 -16.40 22.04
CA ASP A 406 15.95 -17.01 20.82
C ASP A 406 16.15 -16.08 19.63
N GLU A 407 17.19 -16.33 18.82
CA GLU A 407 17.26 -15.85 17.45
C GLU A 407 15.97 -16.30 16.74
N LEU A 408 15.13 -15.34 16.35
CA LEU A 408 14.02 -15.62 15.44
C LEU A 408 14.64 -16.22 14.17
N GLU A 409 14.12 -17.34 13.68
CA GLU A 409 14.53 -17.88 12.38
C GLU A 409 14.25 -16.83 11.30
N ASP A 410 15.28 -16.04 10.99
CA ASP A 410 15.23 -14.86 10.14
C ASP A 410 14.92 -15.23 8.67
N ASP A 411 15.14 -16.49 8.32
CA ASP A 411 15.06 -17.04 6.97
C ASP A 411 13.70 -16.86 6.28
N LYS A 412 12.62 -16.60 7.02
CA LYS A 412 11.28 -16.36 6.44
C LYS A 412 10.91 -14.88 6.32
N ILE A 413 11.61 -13.98 7.01
CA ILE A 413 11.25 -12.57 7.09
C ILE A 413 11.70 -11.89 5.79
N SER A 414 10.74 -11.39 5.00
CA SER A 414 11.06 -10.74 3.71
C SER A 414 11.70 -9.36 3.90
N LEU A 415 11.24 -8.59 4.89
CA LEU A 415 11.79 -7.29 5.26
C LEU A 415 12.16 -7.28 6.75
N PRO A 416 13.43 -7.03 7.12
CA PRO A 416 13.82 -6.88 8.52
C PRO A 416 13.18 -5.61 9.10
N PHE A 417 12.71 -5.71 10.35
CA PHE A 417 12.09 -4.61 11.09
C PHE A 417 12.77 -4.42 12.43
N VAL A 418 13.02 -3.15 12.77
CA VAL A 418 13.39 -2.72 14.13
C VAL A 418 12.19 -2.01 14.73
N VAL A 419 11.72 -2.49 15.88
CA VAL A 419 10.52 -1.94 16.56
C VAL A 419 10.94 -1.36 17.90
N THR A 420 10.65 -0.08 18.12
CA THR A 420 11.12 0.67 19.31
C THR A 420 10.01 1.46 20.00
N ASP A 421 10.27 1.89 21.24
CA ASP A 421 9.51 2.95 21.91
C ASP A 421 9.96 4.35 21.41
N LEU A 422 9.31 5.43 21.87
CA LEU A 422 9.68 6.81 21.50
C LEU A 422 11.11 7.22 21.95
N ARG A 423 11.77 6.44 22.81
CA ARG A 423 13.14 6.68 23.27
C ARG A 423 14.17 5.90 22.46
N GLY A 424 13.73 5.07 21.51
CA GLY A 424 14.60 4.20 20.72
C GLY A 424 14.95 2.88 21.42
N ARG A 425 14.26 2.51 22.52
CA ARG A 425 14.46 1.19 23.15
C ARG A 425 13.71 0.13 22.35
N ASN A 426 14.38 -0.97 22.02
CA ASN A 426 13.76 -2.08 21.31
C ASN A 426 12.59 -2.67 22.10
N LEU A 427 11.50 -2.98 21.41
CA LEU A 427 10.38 -3.71 21.98
C LEU A 427 10.69 -5.20 21.98
N ARG A 428 10.22 -5.91 23.02
CA ARG A 428 10.46 -7.35 23.15
C ARG A 428 9.58 -8.12 22.16
N PRO A 429 10.15 -8.94 21.26
CA PRO A 429 9.37 -9.83 20.41
C PRO A 429 8.71 -10.95 21.23
N MET A 430 7.53 -11.39 20.81
CA MET A 430 6.78 -12.49 21.41
C MET A 430 6.28 -13.46 20.33
N ARG A 431 6.44 -14.77 20.56
CA ARG A 431 5.97 -15.82 19.63
C ARG A 431 4.46 -16.08 19.74
N GLU A 432 3.90 -16.06 20.95
CA GLU A 432 2.51 -16.44 21.20
C GLU A 432 1.66 -15.32 21.81
N ARG A 433 0.44 -15.16 21.28
CA ARG A 433 -0.57 -14.20 21.76
C ARG A 433 -1.05 -14.51 23.19
N THR A 434 -1.09 -15.79 23.55
CA THR A 434 -1.63 -16.32 24.83
C THR A 434 -0.88 -15.81 26.06
N ALA A 435 0.37 -15.41 25.91
CA ALA A 435 1.19 -14.88 27.01
C ALA A 435 0.97 -13.38 27.30
N VAL A 436 0.19 -12.66 26.49
CA VAL A 436 0.13 -11.20 26.56
C VAL A 436 -0.90 -10.70 27.59
N GLN A 437 -0.41 -10.21 28.73
CA GLN A 437 -1.18 -9.47 29.73
C GLN A 437 -1.02 -7.95 29.53
N GLY A 438 -1.57 -7.37 28.45
CA GLY A 438 -1.47 -5.93 28.20
C GLY A 438 -1.74 -5.47 26.77
N GLN A 439 -1.20 -4.30 26.40
CA GLN A 439 -1.15 -3.87 25.01
C GLN A 439 -0.02 -4.57 24.27
N TYR A 440 -0.27 -4.94 23.03
CA TYR A 440 0.75 -5.49 22.13
C TYR A 440 0.61 -4.91 20.73
N LEU A 441 1.75 -4.83 20.03
CA LEU A 441 1.86 -4.45 18.63
C LEU A 441 1.90 -5.72 17.80
N THR A 442 1.16 -5.76 16.70
CA THR A 442 1.22 -6.84 15.70
C THR A 442 1.81 -6.28 14.42
N VAL A 443 2.83 -6.97 13.89
CA VAL A 443 3.47 -6.67 12.61
C VAL A 443 3.25 -7.88 11.71
N GLU A 444 2.58 -7.67 10.59
CA GLU A 444 2.27 -8.71 9.60
C GLU A 444 2.96 -8.38 8.27
N GLN A 445 3.56 -9.36 7.62
CA GLN A 445 4.06 -9.26 6.24
C GLN A 445 3.42 -10.33 5.37
N LEU A 446 2.91 -9.94 4.22
CA LEU A 446 2.50 -10.85 3.16
C LEU A 446 3.28 -10.49 1.90
N THR A 447 4.03 -11.45 1.35
CA THR A 447 4.97 -11.20 0.25
C THR A 447 4.52 -11.92 -1.01
N LEU A 448 4.51 -11.19 -2.13
CA LEU A 448 4.27 -11.70 -3.47
C LEU A 448 5.58 -11.64 -4.29
N ASP A 449 6.17 -12.80 -4.56
CA ASP A 449 7.37 -12.93 -5.39
C ASP A 449 7.06 -12.69 -6.88
N PHE A 450 7.76 -11.74 -7.50
CA PHE A 450 7.43 -11.35 -8.88
C PHE A 450 7.85 -12.41 -9.90
N GLU A 451 8.98 -13.08 -9.70
CA GLU A 451 9.46 -14.09 -10.64
C GLU A 451 8.55 -15.31 -10.66
N TYR A 452 8.07 -15.74 -9.49
CA TYR A 452 7.05 -16.76 -9.39
C TYR A 452 5.79 -16.38 -10.17
N VAL A 453 5.23 -15.18 -9.91
CA VAL A 453 4.03 -14.69 -10.61
C VAL A 453 4.23 -14.65 -12.12
N ILE A 454 5.36 -14.09 -12.59
CA ILE A 454 5.67 -13.99 -14.03
C ILE A 454 5.70 -15.38 -14.67
N ASN A 455 6.42 -16.32 -14.06
CA ASN A 455 6.55 -17.68 -14.60
C ASN A 455 5.22 -18.42 -14.62
N GLU A 456 4.40 -18.31 -13.57
CA GLU A 456 3.07 -18.93 -13.53
C GLU A 456 2.13 -18.35 -14.59
N VAL A 457 2.08 -17.02 -14.74
CA VAL A 457 1.23 -16.36 -15.75
C VAL A 457 1.66 -16.75 -17.16
N ILE A 458 2.97 -16.79 -17.44
CA ILE A 458 3.47 -17.21 -18.77
C ILE A 458 3.12 -18.67 -19.05
N ARG A 459 3.24 -19.55 -18.06
CA ARG A 459 3.00 -20.99 -18.23
C ARG A 459 1.51 -21.31 -18.42
N HIS A 460 0.63 -20.61 -17.71
CA HIS A 460 -0.78 -20.96 -17.63
C HIS A 460 -1.70 -20.10 -18.53
N ASP A 461 -1.38 -18.83 -18.74
CA ASP A 461 -2.31 -17.87 -19.35
C ASP A 461 -1.78 -17.18 -20.61
N ALA A 462 -0.47 -17.18 -20.87
CA ALA A 462 0.09 -16.51 -22.04
C ALA A 462 -0.08 -17.32 -23.33
N THR A 463 -0.77 -16.77 -24.33
CA THR A 463 -0.96 -17.38 -25.66
C THR A 463 0.36 -17.65 -26.40
N TRP A 464 1.36 -16.82 -26.13
CA TRP A 464 2.74 -16.93 -26.65
C TRP A 464 3.69 -17.67 -25.70
N GLY A 465 3.19 -18.30 -24.63
CA GLY A 465 4.03 -19.01 -23.65
C GLY A 465 4.91 -20.12 -24.24
N HIS A 466 4.50 -20.72 -25.37
CA HIS A 466 5.29 -21.71 -26.11
C HIS A 466 6.49 -21.11 -26.88
N GLN A 467 6.49 -19.79 -27.14
CA GLN A 467 7.59 -19.07 -27.77
C GLN A 467 8.60 -18.56 -26.73
N PHE A 468 8.23 -18.50 -25.45
CA PHE A 468 9.03 -17.91 -24.38
C PHE A 468 10.30 -18.71 -24.10
N CYS A 469 11.43 -18.00 -23.91
CA CYS A 469 12.71 -18.59 -23.50
C CYS A 469 13.05 -18.22 -22.05
N SER A 470 13.13 -16.92 -21.78
CA SER A 470 13.48 -16.35 -20.47
C SER A 470 13.08 -14.88 -20.43
N PHE A 471 12.93 -14.30 -19.24
CA PHE A 471 12.86 -12.84 -19.08
C PHE A 471 14.19 -12.30 -18.58
N SER A 472 14.53 -11.06 -18.95
CA SER A 472 15.78 -10.40 -18.56
C SER A 472 15.60 -9.41 -17.42
N ASP A 473 14.45 -8.72 -17.36
CA ASP A 473 14.21 -7.62 -16.43
C ASP A 473 12.70 -7.30 -16.39
N TYR A 474 12.23 -6.69 -15.30
CA TYR A 474 10.82 -6.39 -15.05
C TYR A 474 10.60 -5.11 -14.22
N ASP A 475 9.45 -4.46 -14.41
CA ASP A 475 9.05 -3.26 -13.66
C ASP A 475 7.57 -3.33 -13.24
N ILE A 476 7.31 -3.27 -11.94
CA ILE A 476 5.97 -3.44 -11.37
C ILE A 476 5.39 -2.09 -10.96
N VAL A 477 4.16 -1.83 -11.43
CA VAL A 477 3.41 -0.60 -11.13
C VAL A 477 2.03 -0.99 -10.60
N ILE A 478 1.65 -0.41 -9.45
CA ILE A 478 0.30 -0.58 -8.90
C ILE A 478 -0.67 0.26 -9.74
N LEU A 479 -1.75 -0.36 -10.22
CA LEU A 479 -2.80 0.30 -11.00
C LEU A 479 -4.01 0.69 -10.12
N GLU A 480 -4.37 -0.14 -9.15
CA GLU A 480 -5.46 0.13 -8.20
C GLU A 480 -5.30 -0.72 -6.93
N VAL A 481 -5.82 -0.21 -5.82
CA VAL A 481 -5.98 -0.96 -4.56
C VAL A 481 -7.42 -0.80 -4.10
N CYS A 482 -8.14 -1.91 -3.99
CA CYS A 482 -9.49 -1.92 -3.41
C CYS A 482 -9.41 -2.32 -1.93
N PRO A 483 -9.45 -1.35 -0.99
CA PRO A 483 -9.23 -1.63 0.43
C PRO A 483 -10.40 -2.39 1.08
N GLU A 484 -11.57 -2.42 0.44
CA GLU A 484 -12.76 -3.11 0.93
C GLU A 484 -12.76 -4.60 0.58
N THR A 485 -12.29 -4.96 -0.62
CA THR A 485 -12.18 -6.36 -1.07
C THR A 485 -10.77 -6.91 -0.86
N ASN A 486 -9.83 -6.10 -0.37
CA ASN A 486 -8.43 -6.45 -0.17
C ASN A 486 -7.73 -6.92 -1.46
N GLN A 487 -8.09 -6.33 -2.59
CA GLN A 487 -7.52 -6.66 -3.89
C GLN A 487 -6.51 -5.59 -4.34
N VAL A 488 -5.34 -6.02 -4.79
CA VAL A 488 -4.27 -5.17 -5.33
C VAL A 488 -4.07 -5.49 -6.81
N LEU A 489 -4.40 -4.55 -7.69
CA LEU A 489 -4.19 -4.70 -9.13
C LEU A 489 -2.82 -4.13 -9.51
N ILE A 490 -1.94 -4.98 -10.03
CA ILE A 490 -0.60 -4.61 -10.50
C ILE A 490 -0.45 -4.84 -12.00
N ASN A 491 0.42 -4.06 -12.62
CA ASN A 491 0.91 -4.25 -13.98
C ASN A 491 2.41 -4.59 -13.88
N ILE A 492 2.83 -5.62 -14.60
CA ILE A 492 4.21 -6.11 -14.66
C ILE A 492 4.69 -5.86 -16.08
N GLY A 493 5.53 -4.85 -16.27
CA GLY A 493 6.23 -4.63 -17.52
C GLY A 493 7.38 -5.62 -17.61
N LEU A 494 7.49 -6.34 -18.72
CA LEU A 494 8.45 -7.43 -18.86
C LEU A 494 9.33 -7.21 -20.10
N LEU A 495 10.64 -7.39 -19.94
CA LEU A 495 11.59 -7.57 -21.03
C LEU A 495 11.96 -9.05 -21.12
N LEU A 496 11.76 -9.66 -22.28
CA LEU A 496 11.95 -11.11 -22.44
C LEU A 496 12.53 -11.51 -23.78
N LEU A 497 13.08 -12.72 -23.84
CA LEU A 497 13.49 -13.40 -25.05
C LEU A 497 12.43 -14.42 -25.44
N ALA A 498 11.99 -14.36 -26.70
CA ALA A 498 11.06 -15.33 -27.27
C ALA A 498 11.43 -15.63 -28.72
N PHE A 499 11.08 -16.83 -29.18
CA PHE A 499 11.13 -17.16 -30.60
C PHE A 499 10.05 -16.36 -31.36
N PRO A 500 10.35 -15.86 -32.57
CA PRO A 500 9.32 -15.28 -33.43
C PRO A 500 8.21 -16.28 -33.76
N SER A 501 7.05 -15.78 -34.16
CA SER A 501 5.96 -16.65 -34.58
C SER A 501 6.39 -17.55 -35.74
N PRO A 502 5.90 -18.81 -35.83
CA PRO A 502 6.28 -19.74 -36.91
C PRO A 502 5.99 -19.21 -38.33
N THR A 503 5.15 -18.19 -38.45
CA THR A 503 4.75 -17.56 -39.71
C THR A 503 5.74 -16.48 -40.16
N GLU A 504 6.65 -16.01 -39.29
CA GLU A 504 7.68 -15.04 -39.70
C GLU A 504 8.76 -15.74 -40.54
N GLU A 505 8.86 -15.38 -41.83
CA GLU A 505 9.92 -15.86 -42.69
C GLU A 505 11.29 -15.30 -42.24
N GLY A 506 12.19 -16.18 -41.81
CA GLY A 506 13.54 -15.80 -41.41
C GLY A 506 14.20 -16.83 -40.49
N GLN A 507 15.44 -16.53 -40.12
CA GLN A 507 16.18 -17.36 -39.17
C GLN A 507 15.49 -17.28 -37.80
N LEU A 508 15.01 -18.42 -37.30
CA LEU A 508 14.28 -18.59 -36.02
C LEU A 508 15.17 -18.36 -34.78
N ARG A 509 15.81 -17.19 -34.69
CA ARG A 509 16.58 -16.80 -33.51
C ARG A 509 15.67 -16.08 -32.53
N PRO A 510 15.80 -16.33 -31.20
CA PRO A 510 15.09 -15.56 -30.21
C PRO A 510 15.40 -14.07 -30.34
N LYS A 511 14.36 -13.24 -30.29
CA LYS A 511 14.46 -11.78 -30.28
C LYS A 511 14.04 -11.25 -28.91
N THR A 512 14.43 -10.02 -28.60
CA THR A 512 14.01 -9.34 -27.36
C THR A 512 12.67 -8.64 -27.59
N TYR A 513 11.70 -8.96 -26.75
CA TYR A 513 10.36 -8.41 -26.75
C TYR A 513 10.06 -7.69 -25.44
N HIS A 514 9.13 -6.75 -25.51
CA HIS A 514 8.48 -6.13 -24.37
C HIS A 514 7.00 -6.52 -24.35
N THR A 515 6.48 -6.80 -23.15
CA THR A 515 5.05 -7.02 -22.92
C THR A 515 4.64 -6.51 -21.53
N SER A 516 3.35 -6.59 -21.20
CA SER A 516 2.83 -6.29 -19.87
C SER A 516 1.84 -7.36 -19.40
N LEU A 517 1.99 -7.82 -18.16
CA LEU A 517 1.07 -8.74 -17.49
C LEU A 517 0.28 -7.98 -16.43
N LYS A 518 -1.03 -8.17 -16.34
CA LYS A 518 -1.87 -7.60 -15.27
C LYS A 518 -2.34 -8.70 -14.37
N VAL A 519 -2.14 -8.50 -13.07
CA VAL A 519 -2.40 -9.49 -12.04
C VAL A 519 -3.14 -8.81 -10.89
N ALA A 520 -4.18 -9.48 -10.39
CA ALA A 520 -4.88 -9.09 -9.17
C ALA A 520 -4.42 -9.97 -8.01
N TRP A 521 -4.02 -9.37 -6.90
CA TRP A 521 -3.53 -10.07 -5.71
C TRP A 521 -4.49 -9.86 -4.54
N ASP A 522 -4.97 -10.97 -3.98
CA ASP A 522 -5.88 -10.98 -2.84
C ASP A 522 -5.09 -11.03 -1.53
N LEU A 523 -5.15 -9.95 -0.74
CA LEU A 523 -4.44 -9.89 0.54
C LEU A 523 -5.09 -10.75 1.63
N ASN A 524 -6.31 -11.26 1.45
CA ASN A 524 -6.93 -12.21 2.40
C ASN A 524 -6.45 -13.63 2.17
N THR A 525 -6.30 -14.06 0.91
CA THR A 525 -5.96 -15.45 0.59
C THR A 525 -4.51 -15.63 0.16
N GLY A 526 -3.79 -14.55 -0.11
CA GLY A 526 -2.44 -14.56 -0.69
C GLY A 526 -2.39 -15.00 -2.16
N ILE A 527 -3.51 -15.40 -2.74
CA ILE A 527 -3.61 -15.89 -4.12
C ILE A 527 -3.58 -14.70 -5.09
N PHE A 528 -2.95 -14.89 -6.25
CA PHE A 528 -3.05 -13.97 -7.37
C PHE A 528 -3.83 -14.58 -8.54
N GLU A 529 -4.50 -13.73 -9.30
CA GLU A 529 -5.25 -14.10 -10.49
C GLU A 529 -4.80 -13.23 -11.69
N THR A 530 -4.55 -13.88 -12.82
CA THR A 530 -4.25 -13.20 -14.08
C THR A 530 -5.48 -12.45 -14.58
N VAL A 531 -5.33 -11.14 -14.78
CA VAL A 531 -6.37 -10.24 -15.29
C VAL A 531 -6.24 -10.05 -16.80
N SER A 532 -5.01 -9.91 -17.30
CA SER A 532 -4.76 -9.70 -18.73
C SER A 532 -3.29 -9.98 -19.05
N VAL A 533 -3.06 -10.62 -20.19
CA VAL A 533 -1.73 -10.82 -20.78
C VAL A 533 -1.64 -9.97 -22.04
N GLY A 534 -0.58 -9.16 -22.16
CA GLY A 534 -0.32 -8.37 -23.35
C GLY A 534 0.36 -9.17 -24.46
N ASP A 535 0.30 -8.66 -25.69
CA ASP A 535 1.04 -9.23 -26.82
C ASP A 535 2.55 -8.93 -26.73
N LEU A 536 3.36 -9.67 -27.50
CA LEU A 536 4.80 -9.43 -27.61
C LEU A 536 5.10 -8.30 -28.60
N THR A 537 5.84 -7.28 -28.14
CA THR A 537 6.25 -6.14 -28.99
C THR A 537 7.77 -6.11 -29.12
N GLU A 538 8.32 -6.27 -30.33
CA GLU A 538 9.77 -6.33 -30.54
C GLU A 538 10.45 -4.99 -30.19
N VAL A 539 11.53 -5.03 -29.39
CA VAL A 539 12.21 -3.84 -28.86
C VAL A 539 13.04 -3.09 -29.92
N LYS A 540 13.45 -3.76 -31.01
CA LYS A 540 14.12 -3.16 -32.20
C LYS A 540 15.22 -2.13 -31.89
N GLY A 541 16.10 -2.43 -30.94
CA GLY A 541 17.25 -1.57 -30.59
C GLY A 541 16.92 -0.35 -29.73
N GLN A 542 15.70 -0.24 -29.20
CA GLN A 542 15.38 0.73 -28.15
C GLN A 542 16.23 0.49 -26.89
N THR A 543 16.63 1.55 -26.20
CA THR A 543 17.32 1.43 -24.91
C THR A 543 16.33 0.96 -23.84
N SER A 544 16.80 0.17 -22.87
CA SER A 544 15.96 -0.30 -21.74
C SER A 544 15.24 0.86 -21.03
N GLY A 545 15.92 1.99 -20.83
CA GLY A 545 15.30 3.19 -20.26
C GLY A 545 14.16 3.78 -21.08
N SER A 546 14.23 3.73 -22.41
CA SER A 546 13.13 4.17 -23.27
C SER A 546 11.93 3.22 -23.25
N VAL A 547 12.18 1.90 -23.12
CA VAL A 547 11.14 0.88 -22.93
C VAL A 547 10.42 1.12 -21.61
N TRP A 548 11.16 1.22 -20.50
CA TRP A 548 10.57 1.44 -19.17
C TRP A 548 9.84 2.78 -19.04
N SER A 549 10.37 3.84 -19.65
CA SER A 549 9.68 5.14 -19.71
C SER A 549 8.35 5.06 -20.46
N SER A 550 8.33 4.38 -21.61
CA SER A 550 7.11 4.17 -22.41
C SER A 550 6.08 3.31 -21.67
N TYR A 551 6.54 2.23 -21.03
CA TYR A 551 5.73 1.37 -20.17
C TYR A 551 5.07 2.15 -19.02
N ARG A 552 5.86 2.92 -18.25
CA ARG A 552 5.35 3.74 -17.15
C ARG A 552 4.36 4.79 -17.61
N LYS A 553 4.59 5.42 -18.77
CA LYS A 553 3.64 6.37 -19.38
C LYS A 553 2.30 5.70 -19.66
N SER A 554 2.30 4.49 -20.21
CA SER A 554 1.07 3.72 -20.45
C SER A 554 0.31 3.41 -19.14
N CYS A 555 1.02 3.15 -18.05
CA CYS A 555 0.43 2.94 -16.73
C CYS A 555 -0.23 4.23 -16.20
N VAL A 556 0.43 5.37 -16.34
CA VAL A 556 -0.14 6.68 -15.97
C VAL A 556 -1.38 6.98 -16.79
N ASP A 557 -1.34 6.76 -18.11
CA ASP A 557 -2.48 6.98 -18.99
C ASP A 557 -3.68 6.10 -18.58
N MET A 558 -3.41 4.84 -18.19
CA MET A 558 -4.43 3.92 -17.67
C MET A 558 -5.03 4.43 -16.35
N VAL A 559 -4.20 4.76 -15.35
CA VAL A 559 -4.66 5.29 -14.06
C VAL A 559 -5.49 6.56 -14.26
N MET A 560 -5.03 7.49 -15.10
CA MET A 560 -5.74 8.75 -15.37
C MET A 560 -7.06 8.54 -16.11
N LYS A 561 -7.14 7.55 -17.01
CA LYS A 561 -8.37 7.18 -17.72
C LYS A 561 -9.44 6.64 -16.78
N TRP A 562 -9.05 5.90 -15.75
CA TRP A 562 -9.96 5.24 -14.80
C TRP A 562 -10.12 5.98 -13.46
N LEU A 563 -9.51 7.16 -13.32
CA LEU A 563 -9.51 7.92 -12.07
C LEU A 563 -10.92 8.41 -11.69
N VAL A 564 -11.40 7.97 -10.52
CA VAL A 564 -12.64 8.45 -9.91
C VAL A 564 -12.31 9.34 -8.69
N PRO A 565 -12.81 10.59 -8.61
CA PRO A 565 -12.53 11.47 -7.48
C PRO A 565 -13.03 10.91 -6.14
N GLU A 566 -12.16 10.90 -5.14
CA GLU A 566 -12.45 10.40 -3.80
C GLU A 566 -13.05 11.47 -2.87
N SER A 567 -13.55 11.06 -1.70
CA SER A 567 -14.00 11.98 -0.64
C SER A 567 -12.81 12.67 0.05
N SER A 568 -12.97 13.89 0.58
CA SER A 568 -11.88 14.58 1.28
C SER A 568 -11.46 13.89 2.58
N GLY A 569 -12.30 13.01 3.14
CA GLY A 569 -11.89 12.22 4.29
C GLY A 569 -10.90 11.11 3.94
N ARG A 570 -10.95 10.56 2.72
CA ARG A 570 -10.31 9.28 2.36
C ARG A 570 -9.01 9.40 1.57
N TYR A 571 -8.54 10.61 1.23
CA TYR A 571 -7.26 10.74 0.55
C TYR A 571 -6.09 10.37 1.46
N VAL A 572 -5.03 9.82 0.88
CA VAL A 572 -3.72 9.69 1.54
C VAL A 572 -3.07 11.08 1.57
N ASN A 573 -2.86 11.64 2.75
CA ASN A 573 -2.16 12.93 2.85
C ASN A 573 -0.67 12.70 2.62
N ARG A 574 -0.06 13.49 1.74
CA ARG A 574 1.35 13.37 1.36
C ARG A 574 2.01 14.73 1.56
N MET A 575 2.90 14.82 2.53
CA MET A 575 3.64 16.03 2.87
C MET A 575 5.10 15.88 2.48
N THR A 576 5.63 16.84 1.73
CA THR A 576 7.04 16.87 1.29
C THR A 576 7.50 18.30 1.12
N ASN A 577 8.74 18.58 1.50
CA ASN A 577 9.38 19.88 1.27
C ASN A 577 10.87 19.63 0.96
N GLU A 578 11.22 19.80 -0.31
CA GLU A 578 12.51 19.44 -0.90
C GLU A 578 13.48 20.65 -0.88
N ALA A 579 13.41 21.46 0.19
CA ALA A 579 14.18 22.70 0.30
C ALA A 579 15.70 22.46 0.17
N LEU A 580 16.20 21.37 0.77
CA LEU A 580 17.62 20.98 0.71
C LEU A 580 18.03 20.49 -0.69
N HIS A 581 17.17 19.74 -1.38
CA HIS A 581 17.52 19.09 -2.65
C HIS A 581 17.32 19.96 -3.90
N LYS A 582 16.28 20.81 -3.91
CA LYS A 582 15.93 21.63 -5.09
C LYS A 582 16.32 23.10 -4.94
N GLY A 583 16.85 23.50 -3.79
CA GLY A 583 17.17 24.89 -3.47
C GLY A 583 15.95 25.82 -3.39
N CYS A 584 14.74 25.26 -3.35
CA CYS A 584 13.48 26.00 -3.29
C CYS A 584 12.57 25.32 -2.25
N SER A 585 12.22 26.06 -1.19
CA SER A 585 11.21 25.64 -0.22
C SER A 585 9.79 25.81 -0.79
N LEU A 586 8.81 25.15 -0.16
CA LEU A 586 7.40 25.47 -0.37
C LEU A 586 7.12 26.95 -0.09
N LYS A 587 6.08 27.50 -0.71
CA LYS A 587 5.61 28.88 -0.45
C LYS A 587 4.52 28.95 0.62
N VAL A 588 3.68 27.92 0.68
CA VAL A 588 2.48 27.89 1.52
C VAL A 588 2.25 26.47 2.02
N LEU A 589 1.91 26.33 3.31
CA LEU A 589 1.30 25.13 3.87
C LEU A 589 -0.20 25.38 4.05
N ALA A 590 -1.05 24.59 3.39
CA ALA A 590 -2.49 24.84 3.36
C ALA A 590 -3.30 23.74 4.04
N ASP A 591 -4.18 24.12 4.97
CA ASP A 591 -5.32 23.29 5.38
C ASP A 591 -6.51 23.63 4.48
N SER A 592 -6.84 22.71 3.58
CA SER A 592 -7.90 22.90 2.59
C SER A 592 -9.32 22.81 3.16
N GLU A 593 -9.50 22.16 4.31
CA GLU A 593 -10.81 22.01 4.94
C GLU A 593 -11.13 23.21 5.83
N ARG A 594 -10.12 23.75 6.52
CA ARG A 594 -10.26 24.94 7.38
C ARG A 594 -9.96 26.26 6.67
N TYR A 595 -9.52 26.21 5.41
CA TYR A 595 -9.15 27.38 4.62
C TYR A 595 -8.07 28.23 5.30
N THR A 596 -7.09 27.58 5.92
CA THR A 596 -6.02 28.25 6.67
C THR A 596 -4.69 28.04 5.97
N TRP A 597 -3.95 29.13 5.76
CA TRP A 597 -2.64 29.09 5.13
C TRP A 597 -1.55 29.54 6.11
N ILE A 598 -0.47 28.78 6.18
CA ILE A 598 0.81 29.25 6.73
C ILE A 598 1.69 29.67 5.56
N VAL A 599 2.10 30.93 5.53
CA VAL A 599 3.00 31.49 4.51
C VAL A 599 4.43 31.35 5.03
N LEU A 600 5.27 30.63 4.26
CA LEU A 600 6.65 30.28 4.63
C LEU A 600 7.62 31.44 4.44
#